data_AF-A0A1V5HPL0-F1
#
_entry.id   AF-A0A1V5HPL0-F1
#
_cell.length_a   1.000
_cell.length_b   1.000
_cell.length_c   1.000
_cell.angle_alpha   90.00
_cell.angle_beta   90.00
_cell.angle_gamma   90.00
#
_symmetry.space_group_name_H-M   'P 1'
#
loop_
_entity.id
_entity.type
_entity.pdbx_description
1 polymer ?
#
loop_
_entity_poly.entity_id
_entity_poly.type
_entity_poly.pdbx_seq_one_letter_code
_entity_poly.pdbx_strand_id
1 'polypeptide(L)'
;MLTVNVYDDNLLKYDYDLHQYVLNADAASKYLGRDIYAEYQSQQIANAELINQSNQVYAFLYSRIAVGAERQVEYLIATGGKYRDAMFKALLGQCQYALESRGTDVPLQHGVLLSKGVVIPQEALRGSVQVSLATEQALSKSGLLYCGAYKFTVPNSVYRVGY
;
A
#
# COMPACT_ATOMS: atom_id res chain seq x y z
N MET A 1 -11.40 2.72 -28.77
CA MET A 1 -10.38 2.12 -27.88
C MET A 1 -10.87 2.30 -26.46
N LEU A 2 -10.98 1.22 -25.68
CA LEU A 2 -11.25 1.31 -24.24
C LEU A 2 -9.89 1.51 -23.57
N THR A 3 -9.62 2.73 -23.10
CA THR A 3 -8.52 3.01 -22.18
C THR A 3 -8.92 2.48 -20.81
N VAL A 4 -8.02 1.89 -20.00
CA VAL A 4 -8.36 1.62 -18.60
C VAL A 4 -8.54 3.00 -17.99
N ASN A 5 -9.77 3.33 -17.60
CA ASN A 5 -10.03 4.51 -16.80
C ASN A 5 -9.48 4.23 -15.41
N VAL A 6 -8.17 4.42 -15.25
CA VAL A 6 -7.52 4.50 -13.95
C VAL A 6 -8.30 5.55 -13.17
N TYR A 7 -8.90 5.14 -12.06
CA TYR A 7 -9.83 5.97 -11.34
C TYR A 7 -9.08 6.79 -10.30
N ASP A 8 -8.71 8.00 -10.69
CA ASP A 8 -8.19 9.03 -9.78
C ASP A 8 -9.36 9.77 -9.13
N ASP A 9 -9.31 9.93 -7.81
CA ASP A 9 -10.27 10.72 -7.07
C ASP A 9 -9.61 11.46 -5.90
N ASN A 10 -10.44 12.11 -5.07
CA ASN A 10 -9.96 12.84 -3.90
C ASN A 10 -9.40 11.92 -2.80
N LEU A 11 -9.54 10.59 -2.90
CA LEU A 11 -9.07 9.62 -1.91
C LEU A 11 -7.72 9.04 -2.28
N LEU A 12 -7.58 8.59 -3.53
CA LEU A 12 -6.38 7.96 -4.06
C LEU A 12 -5.97 8.60 -5.38
N LYS A 13 -4.67 8.85 -5.51
CA LYS A 13 -4.03 9.26 -6.74
C LYS A 13 -3.19 8.12 -7.28
N TYR A 14 -3.35 7.77 -8.53
CA TYR A 14 -2.52 6.80 -9.21
C TYR A 14 -1.21 7.44 -9.66
N ASP A 15 -0.12 6.82 -9.27
CA ASP A 15 1.22 7.12 -9.75
C ASP A 15 1.49 6.24 -10.96
N TYR A 16 1.63 6.87 -12.12
CA TYR A 16 1.82 6.16 -13.38
C TYR A 16 3.24 5.66 -13.60
N ASP A 17 4.24 6.27 -12.94
CA ASP A 17 5.65 5.85 -13.03
C ASP A 17 5.87 4.59 -12.17
N LEU A 18 5.21 4.55 -11.00
CA LEU A 18 5.28 3.44 -10.05
C LEU A 18 4.17 2.41 -10.24
N HIS A 19 3.17 2.70 -11.08
CA HIS A 19 1.98 1.89 -11.34
C HIS A 19 1.17 1.50 -10.08
N GLN A 20 1.08 2.40 -9.11
CA GLN A 20 0.43 2.16 -7.82
C GLN A 20 -0.43 3.33 -7.36
N TYR A 21 -1.38 3.07 -6.45
CA TYR A 21 -2.15 4.14 -5.82
C TYR A 21 -1.46 4.68 -4.56
N VAL A 22 -1.41 6.00 -4.46
CA VAL A 22 -0.93 6.74 -3.29
C VAL A 22 -2.13 7.40 -2.60
N LEU A 23 -2.12 7.35 -1.27
CA LEU A 23 -3.14 8.00 -0.45
C LEU A 23 -3.03 9.53 -0.56
N ASN A 24 -4.15 10.21 -0.80
CA ASN A 24 -4.17 11.67 -0.77
C ASN A 24 -4.08 12.17 0.67
N ALA A 25 -3.19 13.14 0.93
CA ALA A 25 -3.01 13.74 2.26
C ALA A 25 -4.29 14.41 2.81
N ASP A 26 -5.12 15.02 1.97
CA ASP A 26 -6.40 15.61 2.40
C ASP A 26 -7.39 14.53 2.84
N ALA A 27 -7.42 13.40 2.12
CA ALA A 27 -8.24 12.26 2.49
C ALA A 27 -7.72 11.61 3.78
N ALA A 28 -6.40 11.39 3.90
CA ALA A 28 -5.79 10.90 5.12
C ALA A 28 -6.16 11.80 6.31
N SER A 29 -6.07 13.13 6.13
CA SER A 29 -6.40 14.09 7.18
C SER A 29 -7.85 13.99 7.62
N LYS A 30 -8.77 13.92 6.65
CA LYS A 30 -10.21 13.80 6.88
C LYS A 30 -10.58 12.50 7.61
N TYR A 31 -10.07 11.36 7.16
CA TYR A 31 -10.48 10.05 7.67
C TYR A 31 -9.76 9.66 8.97
N LEU A 32 -8.55 10.17 9.21
CA LEU A 32 -7.83 9.97 10.48
C LEU A 32 -8.14 11.06 11.52
N GLY A 33 -8.76 12.16 11.11
CA GLY A 33 -9.06 13.29 12.00
C GLY A 33 -7.80 14.01 12.50
N ARG A 34 -6.74 14.03 11.68
CA ARG A 34 -5.42 14.61 11.99
C ARG A 34 -4.96 15.50 10.84
N ASP A 35 -4.22 16.55 11.13
CA ASP A 35 -3.58 17.33 10.08
C ASP A 35 -2.28 16.65 9.66
N ILE A 36 -2.31 15.93 8.54
CA ILE A 36 -1.17 15.15 8.05
C ILE A 36 0.00 16.06 7.68
N TYR A 37 -0.26 17.28 7.20
CA TYR A 37 0.79 18.23 6.87
C TYR A 37 1.48 18.76 8.11
N ALA A 38 0.74 18.97 9.19
CA ALA A 38 1.30 19.34 10.49
C ALA A 38 2.11 18.19 11.12
N GLU A 39 1.61 16.96 11.08
CA GLU A 39 2.28 15.77 11.63
C GLU A 39 3.65 15.52 10.96
N TYR A 40 3.73 15.71 9.64
CA TYR A 40 4.98 15.58 8.86
C TYR A 40 5.75 16.89 8.65
N GLN A 41 5.33 17.98 9.29
CA GLN A 41 5.99 19.30 9.30
C GLN A 41 6.10 20.03 7.95
N SER A 42 5.72 19.41 6.82
CA SER A 42 5.57 20.08 5.53
C SER A 42 4.75 19.24 4.54
N GLN A 43 4.18 19.90 3.53
CA GLN A 43 3.48 19.24 2.43
C GLN A 43 4.38 18.30 1.63
N GLN A 44 5.63 18.71 1.38
CA GLN A 44 6.57 17.90 0.60
C GLN A 44 6.95 16.61 1.33
N ILE A 45 7.24 16.69 2.63
CA ILE A 45 7.57 15.52 3.45
C ILE A 45 6.35 14.61 3.59
N ALA A 46 5.16 15.16 3.85
CA ALA A 46 3.92 14.36 3.92
C ALA A 46 3.69 13.54 2.65
N ASN A 47 3.82 14.17 1.48
CA ASN A 47 3.62 13.47 0.20
C ASN A 47 4.69 12.39 -0.02
N ALA A 48 5.95 12.65 0.32
CA ALA A 48 7.01 11.65 0.24
C ALA A 48 6.76 10.45 1.16
N GLU A 49 6.31 10.71 2.40
CA GLU A 49 5.96 9.66 3.35
C GLU A 49 4.75 8.83 2.91
N LEU A 50 3.74 9.45 2.30
CA LEU A 50 2.59 8.72 1.75
C LEU A 50 2.99 7.84 0.56
N ILE A 51 3.95 8.27 -0.27
CA ILE A 51 4.55 7.43 -1.32
C ILE A 51 5.33 6.27 -0.68
N ASN A 52 6.14 6.52 0.35
CA ASN A 52 6.88 5.47 1.06
C ASN A 52 5.93 4.43 1.67
N GLN A 53 4.83 4.87 2.27
CA GLN A 53 3.80 3.98 2.80
C GLN A 53 3.13 3.17 1.69
N SER A 54 2.83 3.78 0.53
CA SER A 54 2.36 3.05 -0.64
C SER A 54 3.34 1.95 -1.05
N ASN A 55 4.63 2.28 -1.17
CA ASN A 55 5.67 1.31 -1.52
C ASN A 55 5.70 0.13 -0.53
N GLN A 56 5.53 0.39 0.77
CA GLN A 56 5.48 -0.68 1.79
C GLN A 56 4.27 -1.59 1.62
N VAL A 57 3.08 -1.02 1.39
CA VAL A 57 1.85 -1.79 1.17
C VAL A 57 1.95 -2.64 -0.10
N TYR A 58 2.44 -2.06 -1.19
CA TYR A 58 2.63 -2.77 -2.46
C TYR A 58 3.72 -3.84 -2.38
N ALA A 59 4.85 -3.56 -1.73
CA ALA A 59 5.88 -4.57 -1.48
C ALA A 59 5.34 -5.74 -0.66
N PHE A 60 4.55 -5.47 0.38
CA PHE A 60 3.89 -6.51 1.16
C PHE A 60 2.91 -7.31 0.30
N LEU A 61 2.06 -6.64 -0.49
CA LEU A 61 1.12 -7.28 -1.39
C LEU A 61 1.84 -8.23 -2.36
N TYR A 62 2.90 -7.75 -3.02
CA TYR A 62 3.69 -8.53 -3.98
C TYR A 62 4.42 -9.71 -3.33
N SER A 63 4.83 -9.58 -2.06
CA SER A 63 5.43 -10.69 -1.30
C SER A 63 4.44 -11.82 -0.99
N ARG A 64 3.14 -11.56 -1.06
CA ARG A 64 2.07 -12.50 -0.66
C ARG A 64 1.32 -13.13 -1.83
N ILE A 65 1.37 -12.54 -3.02
CA ILE A 65 0.70 -13.08 -4.21
C ILE A 65 1.58 -14.08 -4.96
N ALA A 66 0.99 -14.83 -5.88
CA ALA A 66 1.76 -15.74 -6.74
C ALA A 66 2.73 -14.97 -7.65
N VAL A 67 3.91 -15.54 -7.90
CA VAL A 67 4.91 -14.97 -8.82
C VAL A 67 4.29 -14.74 -10.20
N GLY A 68 4.45 -13.53 -10.74
CA GLY A 68 3.90 -13.14 -12.04
C GLY A 68 2.41 -12.73 -12.02
N ALA A 69 1.79 -12.64 -10.84
CA ALA A 69 0.41 -12.15 -10.68
C ALA A 69 0.30 -10.63 -10.47
N GLU A 70 1.44 -9.93 -10.34
CA GLU A 70 1.52 -8.50 -10.01
C GLU A 70 0.63 -7.68 -10.94
N ARG A 71 0.76 -7.89 -12.26
CA ARG A 71 0.03 -7.11 -13.26
C ARG A 71 -1.48 -7.32 -13.18
N GLN A 72 -1.94 -8.54 -12.87
CA GLN A 72 -3.35 -8.86 -12.70
C GLN A 72 -3.90 -8.15 -11.46
N VAL A 73 -3.16 -8.16 -10.37
CA VAL A 73 -3.52 -7.51 -9.11
C VAL A 73 -3.59 -6.00 -9.29
N GLU A 74 -2.58 -5.39 -9.90
CA GLU A 74 -2.58 -3.97 -10.23
C GLU A 74 -3.77 -3.59 -11.12
N TYR A 75 -4.07 -4.40 -12.14
CA TYR A 75 -5.23 -4.20 -12.99
C TYR A 75 -6.55 -4.25 -12.22
N LEU A 76 -6.70 -5.22 -11.30
CA LEU A 76 -7.89 -5.33 -10.44
C LEU A 76 -8.06 -4.11 -9.54
N ILE A 77 -6.96 -3.57 -9.02
CA ILE A 77 -6.97 -2.35 -8.20
C ILE A 77 -7.27 -1.11 -9.07
N ALA A 78 -6.63 -1.00 -10.25
CA ALA A 78 -6.77 0.12 -11.17
C ALA A 78 -8.18 0.25 -11.77
N THR A 79 -8.83 -0.88 -12.08
CA THR A 79 -10.18 -0.92 -12.66
C THR A 79 -11.31 -0.69 -11.65
N GLY A 80 -10.99 -0.54 -10.36
CA GLY A 80 -11.90 -0.03 -9.35
C GLY A 80 -12.72 -1.06 -8.58
N GLY A 81 -13.80 -0.59 -7.96
CA GLY A 81 -14.71 -1.39 -7.13
C GLY A 81 -14.10 -1.83 -5.80
N LYS A 82 -14.45 -3.03 -5.35
CA LYS A 82 -14.09 -3.55 -4.01
C LYS A 82 -12.57 -3.59 -3.76
N TYR A 83 -11.75 -3.75 -4.81
CA TYR A 83 -10.30 -3.87 -4.71
C TYR A 83 -9.63 -2.52 -4.46
N ARG A 84 -10.12 -1.47 -5.14
CA ARG A 84 -9.69 -0.09 -4.89
C ARG A 84 -10.08 0.38 -3.49
N ASP A 85 -11.30 0.09 -3.06
CA ASP A 85 -11.75 0.41 -1.69
C ASP A 85 -10.92 -0.30 -0.62
N ALA A 86 -10.54 -1.56 -0.90
CA ALA A 86 -9.64 -2.31 -0.04
C ALA A 86 -8.25 -1.68 -0.01
N MET A 87 -7.72 -1.24 -1.15
CA MET A 87 -6.44 -0.53 -1.22
C MET A 87 -6.48 0.79 -0.46
N PHE A 88 -7.56 1.57 -0.57
CA PHE A 88 -7.75 2.79 0.22
C PHE A 88 -7.69 2.50 1.73
N LYS A 89 -8.45 1.50 2.20
CA LYS A 89 -8.43 1.09 3.62
C LYS A 89 -7.06 0.59 4.06
N ALA A 90 -6.36 -0.12 3.16
CA ALA A 90 -5.04 -0.65 3.44
C ALA A 90 -4.00 0.46 3.62
N LEU A 91 -3.98 1.44 2.71
CA LEU A 91 -3.10 2.60 2.78
C LEU A 91 -3.44 3.49 3.99
N LEU A 92 -4.73 3.70 4.27
CA LEU A 92 -5.17 4.47 5.44
C LEU A 92 -4.70 3.81 6.75
N GLY A 93 -4.84 2.49 6.87
CA GLY A 93 -4.34 1.74 8.03
C GLY A 93 -2.82 1.82 8.18
N GLN A 94 -2.08 1.79 7.07
CA GLN A 94 -0.62 1.95 7.10
C GLN A 94 -0.23 3.37 7.52
N CYS A 95 -0.95 4.39 7.05
CA CYS A 95 -0.73 5.77 7.44
C CYS A 95 -0.97 5.98 8.94
N GLN A 96 -2.07 5.44 9.48
CA GLN A 96 -2.33 5.48 10.91
C GLN A 96 -1.20 4.79 11.70
N TYR A 97 -0.76 3.62 11.26
CA TYR A 97 0.32 2.89 11.91
C TYR A 97 1.66 3.63 11.87
N ALA A 98 1.98 4.30 10.76
CA ALA A 98 3.13 5.16 10.63
C ALA A 98 3.10 6.31 11.64
N LEU A 99 1.96 6.98 11.77
CA LEU A 99 1.80 8.12 12.69
C LEU A 99 1.84 7.70 14.17
N GLU A 100 1.15 6.61 14.52
CA GLU A 100 1.00 6.22 15.93
C GLU A 100 2.19 5.44 16.48
N SER A 101 2.87 4.65 15.63
CA SER A 101 3.90 3.70 16.06
C SER A 101 5.24 3.87 15.37
N ARG A 102 5.39 4.88 14.49
CA ARG A 102 6.53 4.98 13.56
C ARG A 102 6.71 3.68 12.76
N GLY A 103 5.60 3.07 12.37
CA GLY A 103 5.56 1.80 11.65
C GLY A 103 6.43 1.75 10.39
N THR A 104 6.62 2.92 9.73
CA THR A 104 7.49 3.06 8.56
C THR A 104 8.95 2.67 8.83
N ASP A 105 9.42 2.83 10.08
CA ASP A 105 10.80 2.57 10.49
C ASP A 105 11.04 1.11 10.88
N VAL A 106 9.98 0.33 11.13
CA VAL A 106 10.09 -1.06 11.61
C VAL A 106 10.89 -1.96 10.66
N PRO A 107 10.74 -1.89 9.33
CA PRO A 107 11.57 -2.66 8.40
C PRO A 107 13.07 -2.29 8.44
N LEU A 108 13.38 -1.06 8.88
CA LEU A 108 14.74 -0.54 9.04
C LEU A 108 15.36 -0.92 10.39
N GLN A 109 14.56 -1.40 11.35
CA GLN A 109 15.06 -1.82 12.65
C GLN A 109 15.85 -3.12 12.53
N HIS A 110 17.11 -3.07 12.97
CA HIS A 110 17.92 -4.23 13.32
C HIS A 110 17.16 -5.02 14.40
N GLY A 111 16.94 -6.33 14.21
CA GLY A 111 16.16 -7.19 15.13
C GLY A 111 16.75 -7.41 16.53
N VAL A 112 17.66 -6.54 16.95
CA VAL A 112 18.37 -6.61 18.22
C VAL A 112 17.81 -5.52 19.16
N LEU A 113 16.84 -5.89 19.99
CA LEU A 113 16.40 -5.09 21.13
C LEU A 113 17.36 -5.33 22.30
N LEU A 114 18.46 -4.57 22.33
CA LEU A 114 19.51 -4.67 23.37
C LEU A 114 18.98 -4.44 24.80
N SER A 115 17.85 -3.73 24.95
CA SER A 115 17.27 -3.37 26.24
C SER A 115 16.45 -4.47 26.91
N LYS A 116 16.08 -5.54 26.21
CA LYS A 116 15.23 -6.62 26.77
C LYS A 116 15.83 -8.03 26.68
N GLY A 117 17.01 -8.20 26.08
CA GLY A 117 17.64 -9.52 25.95
C GLY A 117 16.86 -10.50 25.06
N VAL A 118 15.87 -10.03 24.32
CA VAL A 118 15.06 -10.84 23.38
C VAL A 118 15.49 -10.51 21.97
N VAL A 119 16.01 -11.50 21.26
CA VAL A 119 16.28 -11.43 19.83
C VAL A 119 14.96 -11.70 19.12
N ILE A 120 14.40 -10.68 18.46
CA ILE A 120 13.27 -10.90 17.57
C ILE A 120 13.88 -11.34 16.23
N PRO A 121 13.48 -12.50 15.68
CA PRO A 121 13.96 -12.93 14.37
C PRO A 121 13.75 -11.82 13.35
N GLN A 122 14.78 -11.46 12.61
CA GLN A 122 14.72 -10.39 11.62
C GLN A 122 13.64 -10.64 10.56
N GLU A 123 13.38 -11.92 10.28
CA GLU A 123 12.30 -12.40 9.41
C GLU A 123 10.91 -12.07 9.95
N ALA A 124 10.71 -12.11 11.27
CA ALA A 124 9.44 -11.75 11.90
C ALA A 124 9.17 -10.24 11.77
N LEU A 125 10.20 -9.41 11.91
CA LEU A 125 10.10 -7.94 11.73
C LEU A 125 9.90 -7.56 10.26
N ARG A 126 10.59 -8.24 9.33
CA ARG A 126 10.52 -7.98 7.89
C ARG A 126 9.29 -8.59 7.21
N GLY A 127 8.66 -9.62 7.78
CA GLY A 127 7.54 -10.32 7.13
C GLY A 127 6.15 -10.05 7.71
N SER A 128 6.03 -9.86 9.03
CA SER A 128 4.73 -9.76 9.73
C SER A 128 4.43 -8.38 10.29
N VAL A 129 5.47 -7.55 10.52
CA VAL A 129 5.34 -6.21 11.13
C VAL A 129 5.61 -5.09 10.11
N GLN A 130 5.85 -5.43 8.84
CA GLN A 130 6.14 -4.46 7.78
C GLN A 130 4.93 -3.58 7.45
N VAL A 131 3.72 -4.10 7.64
CA VAL A 131 2.47 -3.37 7.46
C VAL A 131 1.57 -3.51 8.68
N SER A 132 0.65 -2.58 8.86
CA SER A 132 -0.32 -2.64 9.94
C SER A 132 -1.23 -3.87 9.81
N LEU A 133 -1.73 -4.38 10.94
CA LEU A 133 -2.73 -5.45 10.94
C LEU A 133 -4.00 -5.05 10.17
N ALA A 134 -4.40 -3.77 10.25
CA ALA A 134 -5.55 -3.25 9.51
C ALA A 134 -5.31 -3.31 7.99
N THR A 135 -4.09 -3.03 7.54
CA THR A 135 -3.65 -3.14 6.15
C THR A 135 -3.76 -4.58 5.66
N GLU A 136 -3.18 -5.53 6.39
CA GLU A 136 -3.24 -6.95 6.04
C GLU A 136 -4.69 -7.46 5.97
N GLN A 137 -5.50 -7.11 6.96
CA GLN A 137 -6.91 -7.53 7.00
C GLN A 137 -7.72 -6.95 5.84
N ALA A 138 -7.49 -5.70 5.44
CA ALA A 138 -8.18 -5.07 4.32
C ALA A 138 -7.86 -5.80 3.00
N LEU A 139 -6.57 -6.07 2.75
CA LEU A 139 -6.13 -6.79 1.55
C LEU A 139 -6.64 -8.24 1.55
N SER A 140 -6.53 -8.95 2.67
CA SER A 140 -6.96 -10.34 2.82
C SER A 140 -8.47 -10.50 2.58
N LYS A 141 -9.30 -9.69 3.23
CA LYS A 141 -10.78 -9.76 3.10
C LYS A 141 -11.27 -9.48 1.68
N SER A 142 -10.54 -8.67 0.92
CA SER A 142 -10.90 -8.34 -0.47
C SER A 142 -10.54 -9.45 -1.47
N GLY A 143 -9.65 -10.37 -1.08
CA GLY A 143 -9.05 -11.38 -1.95
C GLY A 143 -7.86 -10.87 -2.76
N LEU A 144 -7.27 -9.72 -2.42
CA LEU A 144 -6.05 -9.22 -3.09
C LEU A 144 -4.81 -10.06 -2.78
N LEU A 145 -4.80 -10.75 -1.63
CA LEU A 145 -3.74 -11.70 -1.26
C LEU A 145 -3.97 -13.10 -1.84
N TYR A 146 -4.69 -13.21 -2.96
CA TYR A 146 -4.99 -14.49 -3.59
C TYR A 146 -3.72 -15.09 -4.23
N CYS A 147 -3.34 -16.28 -3.79
CA CYS A 147 -2.16 -17.01 -4.26
C CYS A 147 -2.46 -18.03 -5.37
N GLY A 148 -3.69 -18.10 -5.88
CA GLY A 148 -4.04 -19.04 -6.95
C GLY A 148 -3.79 -18.48 -8.35
N ALA A 149 -4.05 -19.30 -9.37
CA ALA A 149 -3.88 -18.90 -10.76
C ALA A 149 -5.00 -17.97 -11.22
N TYR A 150 -4.62 -16.79 -11.74
CA TYR A 150 -5.54 -15.89 -12.41
C TYR A 150 -5.90 -16.44 -13.80
N LYS A 151 -7.19 -16.74 -14.02
CA LYS A 151 -7.70 -17.30 -15.29
C LYS A 151 -8.08 -16.21 -16.30
N PHE A 152 -7.35 -15.10 -16.32
CA PHE A 152 -7.53 -14.04 -17.29
C PHE A 152 -6.20 -13.36 -17.59
N THR A 153 -6.12 -12.74 -18.76
CA THR A 153 -4.95 -11.97 -19.19
C THR A 153 -5.26 -10.49 -19.11
N VAL A 154 -4.32 -9.70 -18.60
CA VAL A 154 -4.45 -8.24 -18.58
C VAL A 154 -4.33 -7.71 -20.01
N PRO A 155 -5.31 -6.93 -20.52
CA PRO A 155 -5.25 -6.44 -21.89
C PRO A 155 -4.12 -5.42 -22.06
N ASN A 156 -3.09 -5.76 -22.84
CA ASN A 156 -1.94 -4.88 -23.13
C ASN A 156 -2.34 -3.55 -23.77
N SER A 157 -3.39 -3.54 -24.58
CA SER A 157 -3.86 -2.36 -25.33
C SER A 157 -4.65 -1.36 -24.48
N VAL A 158 -4.86 -1.67 -23.20
CA VAL A 158 -5.82 -0.96 -22.33
C VAL A 158 -5.11 -0.49 -21.04
N TYR A 159 -4.13 -1.25 -20.54
CA TYR A 159 -3.42 -0.99 -19.27
C TYR A 159 -1.90 -0.89 -19.46
N ARG A 160 -1.30 0.20 -18.95
CA ARG A 160 0.11 0.61 -19.17
C ARG A 160 0.48 0.94 -20.63
N VAL A 161 -0.42 1.59 -21.37
CA VAL A 161 -0.14 2.04 -22.75
C VAL A 161 0.57 3.40 -22.75
N GLY A 162 1.74 3.51 -23.39
CA GLY A 162 2.47 4.76 -23.57
C GLY A 162 3.55 5.07 -22.54
N TYR A 163 3.99 4.06 -21.78
CA TYR A 163 5.14 4.10 -20.86
C TYR A 163 6.32 3.34 -21.48
#